data_AF-C2JSY7-F1
#
_entry.id   AF-C2JSY7-F1
#
_cell.length_a   1.000
_cell.length_b   1.000
_cell.length_c   1.000
_cell.angle_alpha   90.00
_cell.angle_beta   90.00
_cell.angle_gamma   90.00
#
_symmetry.space_group_name_H-M   'P 1'
#
loop_
_entity.id
_entity.type
_entity.pdbx_description
1 polymer ?
#
loop_
_entity_poly.entity_id
_entity_poly.type
_entity_poly.pdbx_seq_one_letter_code
_entity_poly.pdbx_strand_id
1 'polypeptide(L)' 'MTKPSKEVEKIEQLLADPWAIDIQEIWEQAAHNPDPDKRKLFDAVHTYLLDKRQEKIINEKHFVI' A
#
# COMPACT_ATOMS: atom_id res chain seq x y z
N MET A 1 1.56 -16.22 21.40
CA MET A 1 1.51 -15.38 20.18
C MET A 1 1.61 -16.30 18.99
N THR A 2 0.56 -16.38 18.18
CA THR A 2 0.59 -17.09 16.88
C THR A 2 1.49 -16.31 15.93
N LYS A 3 2.39 -17.01 15.21
CA LYS A 3 3.22 -16.38 14.19
C LYS A 3 2.32 -15.83 13.07
N PRO A 4 2.59 -14.63 12.54
CA PRO A 4 1.85 -14.12 11.39
C PRO A 4 2.00 -15.09 10.21
N SER A 5 0.96 -15.17 9.36
CA SER A 5 1.07 -15.94 8.13
C SER A 5 2.09 -15.27 7.20
N LYS A 6 2.69 -16.05 6.29
CA LYS A 6 3.65 -15.51 5.29
C LYS A 6 3.05 -14.38 4.45
N GLU A 7 1.74 -14.32 4.31
CA GLU A 7 1.01 -13.29 3.59
C GLU A 7 0.93 -11.99 4.39
N VAL A 8 0.73 -12.09 5.71
CA VAL A 8 0.76 -10.93 6.62
C VAL A 8 2.16 -10.35 6.70
N GLU A 9 3.21 -11.17 6.82
CA GLU A 9 4.60 -10.68 6.80
C GLU A 9 4.94 -9.95 5.49
N LYS A 10 4.43 -10.44 4.34
CA LYS A 10 4.58 -9.74 3.08
C LYS A 10 3.87 -8.40 3.09
N ILE A 11 2.65 -8.32 3.60
CA ILE A 11 1.92 -7.05 3.72
C ILE A 11 2.67 -6.09 4.65
N GLU A 12 3.15 -6.55 5.81
CA GLU A 12 3.93 -5.73 6.73
C GLU A 12 5.23 -5.21 6.09
N GLN A 13 5.92 -6.04 5.32
CA GLN A 13 7.09 -5.62 4.53
C GLN A 13 6.72 -4.61 3.45
N LEU A 14 5.59 -4.80 2.76
CA LEU A 14 5.09 -3.85 1.75
C LEU A 14 4.79 -2.48 2.37
N LEU A 15 4.24 -2.46 3.59
CA LEU A 15 3.88 -1.24 4.30
C LEU A 15 5.08 -0.56 4.98
N ALA A 16 6.21 -1.26 5.16
CA ALA A 16 7.40 -0.72 5.81
C ALA A 16 8.11 0.36 4.98
N ASP A 17 8.08 0.24 3.65
CA ASP A 17 8.54 1.29 2.75
C ASP A 17 7.52 1.54 1.63
N PRO A 18 6.64 2.54 1.81
CA PRO A 18 5.62 2.88 0.82
C PRO A 18 6.17 3.25 -0.56
N TRP A 19 7.45 3.60 -0.71
CA TRP A 19 8.06 3.97 -1.99
C TRP A 19 8.70 2.81 -2.73
N ALA A 20 9.06 1.72 -2.02
CA ALA A 20 9.61 0.52 -2.63
C ALA A 20 8.57 -0.30 -3.41
N ILE A 21 7.28 0.01 -3.23
CA ILE A 21 6.18 -0.76 -3.80
C ILE A 21 5.75 -0.19 -5.14
N ASP A 22 5.54 -1.06 -6.13
CA ASP A 22 4.92 -0.62 -7.38
C ASP A 22 3.44 -0.35 -7.15
N ILE A 23 3.10 0.94 -7.05
CA ILE A 23 1.73 1.37 -6.78
C ILE A 23 0.80 1.08 -7.97
N GLN A 24 1.35 1.02 -9.18
CA GLN A 24 0.58 0.69 -10.38
C GLN A 24 0.16 -0.79 -10.33
N GLU A 25 1.06 -1.69 -9.94
CA GLU A 25 0.74 -3.12 -9.78
C GLU A 25 -0.39 -3.32 -8.75
N ILE A 26 -0.33 -2.61 -7.62
CA ILE A 26 -1.39 -2.67 -6.60
C ILE A 26 -2.73 -2.14 -7.14
N TRP A 27 -2.72 -1.03 -7.89
CA TRP A 27 -3.91 -0.49 -8.53
C TRP A 27 -4.51 -1.46 -9.56
N GLU A 28 -3.68 -2.10 -10.40
CA GLU A 28 -4.12 -3.09 -11.37
C GLU A 28 -4.80 -4.29 -10.68
N GLN A 29 -4.26 -4.75 -9.55
CA GLN A 29 -4.91 -5.79 -8.74
C GLN A 29 -6.24 -5.30 -8.13
N ALA A 30 -6.31 -4.07 -7.64
CA ALA A 30 -7.56 -3.50 -7.14
C ALA A 30 -8.65 -3.40 -8.23
N ALA A 31 -8.25 -3.05 -9.47
CA ALA A 31 -9.16 -2.85 -10.59
C ALA A 31 -9.62 -4.17 -11.24
N HIS A 32 -8.73 -5.15 -11.38
CA HIS A 32 -8.94 -6.30 -12.27
C HIS A 32 -8.96 -7.67 -11.61
N ASN A 33 -8.69 -7.76 -10.29
CA ASN A 33 -8.67 -9.07 -9.64
C ASN A 33 -10.08 -9.70 -9.62
N PRO A 34 -10.24 -10.96 -10.07
CA PRO A 34 -11.56 -11.60 -10.15
C PRO A 34 -12.20 -11.81 -8.78
N ASP A 35 -11.38 -11.95 -7.74
CA ASP A 35 -11.82 -12.16 -6.36
C ASP A 35 -12.24 -10.80 -5.74
N PRO A 36 -13.52 -10.65 -5.32
CA PRO A 36 -14.03 -9.39 -4.79
C PRO A 36 -13.40 -9.00 -3.44
N ASP A 37 -13.00 -9.96 -2.62
CA ASP A 37 -12.39 -9.66 -1.33
C ASP A 37 -10.92 -9.27 -1.50
N LYS A 38 -10.22 -9.90 -2.45
CA LYS A 38 -8.87 -9.44 -2.83
C LYS A 38 -8.90 -8.04 -3.44
N ARG A 39 -9.88 -7.71 -4.29
CA ARG A 39 -10.02 -6.34 -4.82
C ARG A 39 -10.13 -5.31 -3.70
N LYS A 40 -10.99 -5.56 -2.70
CA LYS A 40 -11.12 -4.66 -1.54
C LYS A 40 -9.82 -4.54 -0.76
N LEU A 41 -9.09 -5.63 -0.58
CA LEU A 41 -7.79 -5.61 0.09
C LEU A 41 -6.79 -4.74 -0.69
N PHE A 42 -6.65 -4.96 -2.00
CA PHE A 42 -5.73 -4.19 -2.84
C PHE A 42 -6.14 -2.71 -2.92
N ASP A 43 -7.43 -2.40 -2.97
CA ASP A 43 -7.96 -1.03 -2.94
C ASP A 43 -7.61 -0.30 -1.63
N ALA A 44 -7.77 -0.98 -0.49
CA ALA A 44 -7.37 -0.45 0.81
C ALA A 44 -5.85 -0.22 0.91
N VAL A 45 -5.04 -1.17 0.41
CA VAL A 45 -3.57 -1.04 0.37
C VAL A 45 -3.15 0.11 -0.55
N HIS A 46 -3.77 0.23 -1.73
CA HIS A 46 -3.51 1.32 -2.67
C HIS A 46 -3.78 2.69 -2.04
N THR A 47 -4.94 2.84 -1.39
CA THR A 47 -5.33 4.08 -0.70
C THR A 47 -4.34 4.44 0.42
N TYR A 48 -3.97 3.46 1.25
CA TYR A 48 -2.97 3.67 2.30
C TYR A 48 -1.61 4.13 1.75
N LEU A 49 -1.14 3.49 0.66
CA LEU A 49 0.14 3.85 0.03
C LEU A 49 0.11 5.28 -0.53
N LEU A 50 -1.00 5.68 -1.16
CA LEU A 50 -1.21 7.05 -1.63
C LEU A 50 -1.11 8.05 -0.48
N ASP A 51 -1.84 7.83 0.61
CA ASP A 51 -1.84 8.70 1.78
C ASP A 51 -0.42 8.84 2.36
N LYS A 52 0.31 7.73 2.52
CA LYS A 52 1.69 7.77 3.07
C LYS A 52 2.68 8.46 2.16
N ARG A 53 2.56 8.28 0.85
CA ARG A 53 3.41 9.01 -0.12
C ARG A 53 3.10 10.50 -0.09
N GLN A 54 1.82 10.87 -0.05
CA GLN A 54 1.39 12.26 0.06
C GLN A 54 1.87 12.91 1.36
N GLU A 55 1.70 12.25 2.51
CA GLU A 55 2.24 12.72 3.80
C GLU A 55 3.74 13.03 3.70
N LYS A 56 4.53 12.14 3.08
CA LYS A 56 5.97 12.38 2.93
C LYS A 56 6.27 13.56 2.00
N ILE A 57 5.61 13.65 0.84
CA ILE A 57 5.80 14.75 -0.11
C ILE A 57 5.43 16.10 0.51
N ILE A 58 4.29 16.19 1.21
CA ILE A 58 3.82 17.43 1.84
C ILE A 58 4.78 17.88 2.95
N ASN A 59 5.38 16.93 3.66
CA ASN A 59 6.37 17.21 4.71
C ASN A 59 7.79 17.46 4.16
N GLU A 60 8.04 17.29 2.85
CA GLU A 60 9.30 17.72 2.26
C GLU A 60 9.40 19.25 2.29
N LYS A 61 10.60 19.76 2.60
CA LYS A 61 10.86 21.20 2.85
C LYS A 61 10.45 22.13 1.70
N HIS A 62 10.22 21.60 0.51
CA HIS A 62 9.78 22.35 -0.67
C HIS A 62 8.28 22.67 -0.65
N PHE A 63 7.49 22.01 0.22
CA PHE A 63 6.03 22.16 0.31
C PHE A 63 5.53 22.69 1.66
N VAL A 64 6.42 22.89 2.63
CA VAL A 64 6.08 23.56 3.91
C VAL A 64 6.14 25.07 3.69
N ILE A 65 4.97 25.72 3.66
CA ILE A 65 4.76 27.17 3.47
C ILE A 65 5.18 27.95 4.72
#